data_AF-A0A2E3VXW4-F1
#
_entry.id   AF-A0A2E3VXW4-F1
#
_cell.length_a   1.000
_cell.length_b   1.000
_cell.length_c   1.000
_cell.angle_alpha   90.00
_cell.angle_beta   90.00
_cell.angle_gamma   90.00
#
_symmetry.space_group_name_H-M   'P 1'
#
loop_
_entity.id
_entity.type
_entity.pdbx_description
1 polymer ?
#
loop_
_entity_poly.entity_id
_entity_poly.type
_entity_poly.pdbx_seq_one_letter_code
_entity_poly.pdbx_strand_id
1 'polypeptide(L)'
;MKKLINSTSSLWNYYFDFLNISNGLNGFFNTVIIETTTYCNRRCSYCPNVNFDRGSRKNEITLNPNLYYKIIDELSELKFSGKLLPHLYGEPLLDKRLPEMLGYAKKKLNDSMIAIHTNGDYLNEELIQKLAKNSVDAIIITEHGDKLRQNLIDLKHKYSNQIKITYRPKTELELMNRGGAVDLSDYKRFKKCMYPSQALTINALGKVVLCCNDYHGDYVFGDLQTETILDIWNKQSFSKIRKQTKKGNFQLDICKKCTS
;
A
#
# COMPACT_ATOMS: atom_id res chain seq x y z
N MET A 1 39.09 -3.68 17.76
CA MET A 1 38.46 -4.90 18.31
C MET A 1 37.29 -5.29 17.43
N LYS A 2 37.20 -6.57 17.11
CA LYS A 2 36.37 -7.19 16.06
C LYS A 2 34.88 -7.27 16.45
N LYS A 3 34.05 -7.23 15.39
CA LYS A 3 32.74 -7.89 15.19
C LYS A 3 31.48 -7.31 15.87
N LEU A 4 30.61 -6.71 15.05
CA LEU A 4 29.34 -7.30 14.60
C LEU A 4 28.63 -6.34 13.63
N ILE A 5 29.11 -6.26 12.39
CA ILE A 5 28.35 -5.77 11.25
C ILE A 5 28.34 -6.94 10.28
N ASN A 6 27.20 -7.65 10.19
CA ASN A 6 26.78 -8.47 9.06
C ASN A 6 25.50 -9.26 9.42
N SER A 7 24.34 -8.66 9.16
CA SER A 7 23.11 -9.40 8.81
C SER A 7 22.02 -8.54 8.13
N THR A 8 22.21 -7.23 7.96
CA THR A 8 21.20 -6.33 7.37
C THR A 8 21.23 -6.25 5.84
N SER A 9 22.27 -6.76 5.18
CA SER A 9 22.44 -6.60 3.73
C SER A 9 21.45 -7.42 2.89
N SER A 10 21.01 -8.60 3.35
CA SER A 10 20.07 -9.44 2.57
C SER A 10 18.64 -8.92 2.61
N LEU A 11 18.20 -8.33 3.72
CA LEU A 11 16.87 -7.74 3.89
C LEU A 11 16.73 -6.44 3.08
N TRP A 12 17.78 -5.62 3.06
CA TRP A 12 17.84 -4.40 2.24
C TRP A 12 17.91 -4.72 0.75
N ASN A 13 18.81 -5.62 0.33
CA ASN A 13 18.93 -6.00 -1.08
C ASN A 13 17.63 -6.61 -1.61
N TYR A 14 16.92 -7.42 -0.83
CA TYR A 14 15.64 -7.95 -1.26
C TYR A 14 14.50 -6.93 -1.18
N TYR A 15 14.47 -6.01 -0.20
CA TYR A 15 13.50 -4.91 -0.27
C TYR A 15 13.69 -4.12 -1.57
N PHE A 16 14.94 -3.95 -2.02
CA PHE A 16 15.25 -3.43 -3.34
C PHE A 16 14.84 -4.37 -4.48
N ASP A 17 15.02 -5.70 -4.38
CA ASP A 17 14.53 -6.65 -5.39
C ASP A 17 12.99 -6.68 -5.49
N PHE A 18 12.30 -6.59 -4.35
CA PHE A 18 10.87 -6.34 -4.21
C PHE A 18 10.48 -4.99 -4.84
N LEU A 19 11.34 -3.97 -4.73
CA LEU A 19 11.17 -2.71 -5.45
C LEU A 19 11.43 -2.85 -6.97
N ASN A 20 12.32 -3.76 -7.39
CA ASN A 20 12.81 -3.94 -8.75
C ASN A 20 11.99 -4.88 -9.65
N ILE A 21 10.98 -5.61 -9.13
CA ILE A 21 9.92 -6.19 -9.97
C ILE A 21 9.18 -5.01 -10.63
N SER A 22 9.58 -4.70 -11.85
CA SER A 22 9.34 -3.42 -12.52
C SER A 22 8.67 -3.57 -13.88
N ASN A 23 8.03 -4.72 -14.15
CA ASN A 23 7.15 -4.84 -15.30
C ASN A 23 5.77 -4.33 -14.92
N GLY A 24 5.66 -3.00 -14.74
CA GLY A 24 4.37 -2.33 -14.80
C GLY A 24 3.87 -2.26 -16.25
N LEU A 25 2.83 -1.47 -16.47
CA LEU A 25 2.47 -1.08 -17.83
C LEU A 25 3.53 -0.09 -18.34
N ASN A 26 4.21 -0.39 -19.45
CA ASN A 26 5.25 0.47 -20.02
C ASN A 26 4.69 1.89 -20.28
N GLY A 27 5.24 2.90 -19.61
CA GLY A 27 4.77 4.30 -19.69
C GLY A 27 3.60 4.68 -18.75
N PHE A 28 3.12 3.73 -17.93
CA PHE A 28 2.00 3.86 -16.99
C PHE A 28 2.49 3.55 -15.55
N PHE A 29 1.57 3.26 -14.62
CA PHE A 29 1.89 2.88 -13.25
C PHE A 29 2.42 1.43 -13.17
N ASN A 30 3.23 1.17 -12.16
CA ASN A 30 3.76 -0.15 -11.83
C ASN A 30 3.27 -0.67 -10.47
N THR A 31 2.51 0.15 -9.74
CA THR A 31 1.94 -0.18 -8.44
C THR A 31 0.47 0.22 -8.43
N VAL A 32 -0.39 -0.65 -7.94
CA VAL A 32 -1.79 -0.39 -7.67
C VAL A 32 -2.02 -0.60 -6.18
N ILE A 33 -2.58 0.41 -5.54
CA ILE A 33 -2.95 0.39 -4.13
C ILE A 33 -4.46 0.46 -4.05
N ILE A 34 -5.07 -0.52 -3.40
CA ILE A 34 -6.53 -0.61 -3.24
C ILE A 34 -6.84 -0.67 -1.75
N GLU A 35 -7.52 0.35 -1.24
CA GLU A 35 -8.02 0.31 0.13
C GLU A 35 -9.26 -0.58 0.23
N THR A 36 -9.13 -1.76 0.83
CA THR A 36 -10.24 -2.71 0.97
C THR A 36 -11.15 -2.39 2.16
N THR A 37 -10.58 -1.85 3.24
CA THR A 37 -11.28 -1.30 4.41
C THR A 37 -10.55 -0.05 4.92
N THR A 38 -11.28 0.93 5.42
CA THR A 38 -10.71 2.11 6.11
C THR A 38 -10.39 1.82 7.57
N TYR A 39 -11.01 0.81 8.18
CA TYR A 39 -10.89 0.56 9.62
C TYR A 39 -9.50 0.04 9.98
N CYS A 40 -8.91 0.63 11.02
CA CYS A 40 -7.69 0.14 11.65
C CYS A 40 -7.91 0.06 13.17
N ASN A 41 -7.45 -1.04 13.77
CA ASN A 41 -7.51 -1.23 15.22
C ASN A 41 -6.45 -0.43 15.98
N ARG A 42 -5.54 0.28 15.29
CA ARG A 42 -4.46 1.08 15.88
C ARG A 42 -4.57 2.56 15.52
N ARG A 43 -4.08 3.41 16.44
CA ARG A 43 -3.92 4.86 16.28
C ARG A 43 -2.47 5.28 16.56
N CYS A 44 -1.57 4.91 15.66
CA CYS A 44 -0.14 5.21 15.79
C CYS A 44 0.10 6.72 15.74
N SER A 45 1.01 7.27 16.55
CA SER A 45 1.28 8.72 16.65
C SER A 45 1.72 9.37 15.33
N TYR A 46 2.30 8.59 14.42
CA TYR A 46 2.74 9.02 13.08
C TYR A 46 1.74 8.67 11.96
N CYS A 47 0.50 8.33 12.32
CA CYS A 47 -0.58 8.00 11.39
C CYS A 47 -1.74 8.98 11.57
N PRO A 48 -2.39 9.47 10.49
CA PRO A 48 -3.50 10.41 10.63
C PRO A 48 -4.68 9.85 11.43
N ASN A 49 -4.82 8.52 11.56
CA ASN A 49 -5.82 7.90 12.43
C ASN A 49 -5.73 8.31 13.91
N VAL A 50 -4.61 8.91 14.36
CA VAL A 50 -4.51 9.49 15.71
C VAL A 50 -5.28 10.81 15.84
N ASN A 51 -5.36 11.58 14.75
CA ASN A 51 -5.99 12.90 14.71
C ASN A 51 -7.41 12.87 14.12
N PHE A 52 -7.75 11.83 13.33
CA PHE A 52 -8.98 11.75 12.56
C PHE A 52 -9.68 10.41 12.72
N ASP A 53 -11.02 10.42 12.68
CA ASP A 53 -11.85 9.24 12.93
C ASP A 53 -12.23 8.44 11.68
N ARG A 54 -11.68 8.75 10.49
CA ARG A 54 -11.91 7.98 9.25
C ARG A 54 -11.51 6.51 9.40
N GLY A 55 -10.48 6.23 10.19
CA GLY A 55 -10.03 4.86 10.49
C GLY A 55 -10.75 4.17 11.64
N SER A 56 -11.82 4.76 12.20
CA SER A 56 -12.56 4.19 13.33
C SER A 56 -13.60 3.16 12.88
N ARG A 57 -13.95 2.22 13.77
CA ARG A 57 -14.97 1.19 13.51
C ARG A 57 -16.34 1.80 13.16
N LYS A 58 -16.70 2.94 13.75
CA LYS A 58 -17.97 3.62 13.51
C LYS A 58 -18.06 4.21 12.09
N ASN A 59 -16.93 4.62 11.53
CA ASN A 59 -16.83 5.23 10.20
C ASN A 59 -16.20 4.28 9.18
N GLU A 60 -16.25 2.97 9.43
CA GLU A 60 -15.68 1.96 8.55
C GLU A 60 -16.38 2.01 7.19
N ILE A 61 -15.58 2.18 6.14
CA ILE A 61 -16.00 2.04 4.76
C ILE A 61 -15.22 0.87 4.18
N THR A 62 -15.92 -0.05 3.55
CA THR A 62 -15.33 -1.18 2.84
C THR A 62 -15.58 -1.05 1.35
N LEU A 63 -14.57 -1.34 0.54
CA LEU A 63 -14.74 -1.38 -0.91
C LEU A 63 -15.79 -2.43 -1.29
N ASN A 64 -16.67 -2.07 -2.21
CA ASN A 64 -17.67 -2.99 -2.77
C ASN A 64 -16.93 -4.14 -3.50
N PRO A 65 -17.17 -5.43 -3.14
CA PRO A 65 -16.50 -6.56 -3.78
C PRO A 65 -16.66 -6.61 -5.29
N ASN A 66 -17.85 -6.27 -5.82
CA ASN A 66 -18.08 -6.26 -7.27
C ASN A 66 -17.21 -5.21 -7.97
N LEU A 67 -17.01 -4.05 -7.33
CA LEU A 67 -16.12 -3.03 -7.85
C LEU A 67 -14.67 -3.48 -7.80
N TYR A 68 -14.26 -4.18 -6.73
CA TYR A 68 -12.93 -4.78 -6.67
C TYR A 68 -12.70 -5.77 -7.83
N TYR A 69 -13.66 -6.68 -8.10
CA TYR A 69 -13.53 -7.62 -9.21
C TYR A 69 -13.44 -6.91 -10.57
N LYS A 70 -14.27 -5.89 -10.81
CA LYS A 70 -14.18 -5.02 -11.99
C LYS A 70 -12.78 -4.41 -12.14
N ILE A 71 -12.22 -3.85 -11.06
CA ILE A 71 -10.87 -3.27 -11.06
C ILE A 71 -9.82 -4.30 -11.46
N ILE A 72 -9.88 -5.51 -10.90
CA ILE A 72 -8.96 -6.59 -11.24
C ILE A 72 -9.11 -7.03 -12.69
N ASP A 73 -10.34 -7.15 -13.20
CA ASP A 73 -10.61 -7.49 -14.60
C ASP A 73 -10.01 -6.45 -15.55
N GLU A 74 -10.22 -5.14 -15.28
CA GLU A 74 -9.61 -4.06 -16.08
C GLU A 74 -8.07 -4.11 -16.02
N LEU A 75 -7.48 -4.38 -14.86
CA LEU A 75 -6.02 -4.56 -14.76
C LEU A 75 -5.53 -5.76 -15.58
N SER A 76 -6.31 -6.84 -15.63
CA SER A 76 -6.01 -8.05 -16.40
C SER A 76 -6.08 -7.78 -17.90
N GLU A 77 -7.11 -7.06 -18.36
CA GLU A 77 -7.25 -6.61 -19.76
C GLU A 77 -6.08 -5.73 -20.19
N LEU A 78 -5.61 -4.86 -19.28
CA LEU A 78 -4.43 -4.04 -19.50
C LEU A 78 -3.12 -4.85 -19.49
N LYS A 79 -3.14 -6.12 -19.08
CA LYS A 79 -1.97 -6.99 -18.88
C LYS A 79 -1.02 -6.45 -17.80
N PHE A 80 -1.59 -5.95 -16.71
CA PHE A 80 -0.82 -5.47 -15.58
C PHE A 80 -0.04 -6.61 -14.89
N SER A 81 1.27 -6.42 -14.73
CA SER A 81 2.20 -7.35 -14.06
C SER A 81 3.02 -6.68 -12.95
N GLY A 82 2.51 -5.56 -12.42
CA GLY A 82 3.15 -4.79 -11.37
C GLY A 82 2.80 -5.28 -9.96
N LYS A 83 2.78 -4.36 -9.00
CA LYS A 83 2.46 -4.63 -7.59
C LYS A 83 1.02 -4.30 -7.28
N LEU A 84 0.31 -5.21 -6.63
CA LEU A 84 -1.01 -4.98 -6.06
C LEU A 84 -0.93 -5.01 -4.53
N LEU A 85 -1.29 -3.90 -3.90
CA LEU A 85 -1.17 -3.71 -2.46
C LEU A 85 -2.54 -3.35 -1.86
N PRO A 86 -3.18 -4.23 -1.07
CA PRO A 86 -4.54 -4.03 -0.60
C PRO A 86 -4.60 -3.23 0.71
N HIS A 87 -4.04 -2.01 0.75
CA HIS A 87 -4.04 -1.19 1.96
C HIS A 87 -4.11 0.30 1.64
N LEU A 88 -4.38 1.12 2.65
CA LEU A 88 -4.08 2.55 2.61
C LEU A 88 -3.82 3.04 4.03
N TYR A 89 -4.88 3.32 4.79
CA TYR A 89 -4.80 3.67 6.23
C TYR A 89 -5.56 2.71 7.15
N GLY A 90 -6.27 1.74 6.60
CA GLY A 90 -6.88 0.63 7.33
C GLY A 90 -5.90 -0.51 7.64
N GLU A 91 -6.35 -1.46 8.47
CA GLU A 91 -5.66 -2.74 8.70
C GLU A 91 -6.31 -3.82 7.82
N PRO A 92 -5.64 -4.28 6.75
CA PRO A 92 -6.27 -5.17 5.78
C PRO A 92 -6.65 -6.53 6.33
N LEU A 93 -5.96 -7.07 7.35
CA LEU A 93 -6.30 -8.36 7.92
C LEU A 93 -7.65 -8.37 8.68
N LEU A 94 -8.24 -7.20 8.94
CA LEU A 94 -9.60 -7.08 9.48
C LEU A 94 -10.69 -7.27 8.42
N ASP A 95 -10.36 -7.11 7.13
CA ASP A 95 -11.28 -7.42 6.05
C ASP A 95 -11.32 -8.93 5.80
N LYS A 96 -12.34 -9.59 6.36
CA LYS A 96 -12.54 -11.04 6.24
C LYS A 96 -12.66 -11.55 4.80
N ARG A 97 -12.97 -10.66 3.85
CA ARG A 97 -13.11 -10.98 2.42
C ARG A 97 -11.75 -11.03 1.71
N LEU A 98 -10.71 -10.44 2.32
CA LEU A 98 -9.41 -10.21 1.69
C LEU A 98 -8.79 -11.48 1.08
N PRO A 99 -8.72 -12.65 1.75
CA PRO A 99 -8.08 -13.82 1.15
C PRO A 99 -8.70 -14.26 -0.18
N GLU A 100 -10.02 -14.27 -0.28
CA GLU A 100 -10.73 -14.65 -1.51
C GLU A 100 -10.60 -13.58 -2.60
N MET A 101 -10.64 -12.30 -2.23
CA MET A 101 -10.41 -11.17 -3.15
C MET A 101 -8.98 -11.22 -3.73
N LEU A 102 -7.98 -11.54 -2.92
CA LEU A 102 -6.60 -11.71 -3.40
C LEU A 102 -6.42 -12.97 -4.24
N GLY A 103 -7.11 -14.07 -3.90
CA GLY A 103 -7.13 -15.28 -4.72
C GLY A 103 -7.69 -15.03 -6.12
N TYR A 104 -8.75 -14.23 -6.22
CA TYR A 104 -9.27 -13.78 -7.51
C TYR A 104 -8.24 -12.93 -8.27
N ALA A 105 -7.61 -11.96 -7.60
CA ALA A 105 -6.58 -11.13 -8.21
C ALA A 105 -5.40 -11.96 -8.73
N LYS A 106 -4.91 -12.94 -7.96
CA LYS A 106 -3.78 -13.77 -8.38
C LYS A 106 -4.10 -14.65 -9.59
N LYS A 107 -5.33 -15.14 -9.72
CA LYS A 107 -5.77 -15.89 -10.91
C LYS A 107 -5.77 -15.03 -12.18
N LYS A 108 -6.13 -13.76 -12.07
CA LYS A 108 -6.25 -12.81 -13.20
C LYS A 108 -4.95 -12.08 -13.51
N LEU A 109 -4.09 -11.92 -12.52
CA LEU A 109 -2.83 -11.17 -12.55
C LEU A 109 -1.69 -12.08 -12.08
N ASN A 110 -1.54 -13.25 -12.70
CA ASN A 110 -0.60 -14.30 -12.30
C ASN A 110 0.87 -13.81 -12.25
N ASP A 111 1.23 -12.90 -13.15
CA ASP A 111 2.57 -12.30 -13.23
C ASP A 111 2.76 -11.10 -12.29
N SER A 112 1.69 -10.61 -11.65
CA SER A 112 1.77 -9.53 -10.67
C SER A 112 2.23 -10.03 -9.30
N MET A 113 2.90 -9.13 -8.59
CA MET A 113 3.21 -9.32 -7.18
C MET A 113 2.08 -8.80 -6.30
N ILE A 114 1.56 -9.64 -5.41
CA ILE A 114 0.54 -9.29 -4.42
C ILE A 114 1.17 -9.35 -3.03
N ALA A 115 1.20 -8.20 -2.34
CA ALA A 115 1.79 -8.11 -1.00
C ALA A 115 0.88 -7.36 -0.02
N ILE A 116 0.72 -7.90 1.18
CA ILE A 116 -0.08 -7.32 2.25
C ILE A 116 0.83 -6.52 3.19
N HIS A 117 0.47 -5.27 3.47
CA HIS A 117 1.07 -4.49 4.54
C HIS A 117 0.13 -4.51 5.74
N THR A 118 0.61 -4.97 6.89
CA THR A 118 -0.22 -5.18 8.09
C THR A 118 0.54 -4.80 9.35
N ASN A 119 -0.20 -4.41 10.39
CA ASN A 119 0.31 -4.28 11.75
C ASN A 119 0.53 -5.65 12.44
N GLY A 120 0.01 -6.74 11.86
CA GLY A 120 0.21 -8.11 12.32
C GLY A 120 -0.63 -8.55 13.53
N ASP A 121 -1.49 -7.71 14.10
CA ASP A 121 -2.26 -8.03 15.31
C ASP A 121 -3.24 -9.19 15.13
N TYR A 122 -3.77 -9.34 13.91
CA TYR A 122 -4.74 -10.38 13.53
C TYR A 122 -4.11 -11.51 12.73
N LEU A 123 -2.78 -11.51 12.56
CA LEU A 123 -2.10 -12.56 11.83
C LEU A 123 -2.03 -13.83 12.68
N ASN A 124 -2.60 -14.92 12.16
CA ASN A 124 -2.59 -16.24 12.78
C ASN A 124 -2.38 -17.33 11.72
N GLU A 125 -2.21 -18.56 12.17
CA GLU A 125 -1.95 -19.73 11.32
C GLU A 125 -3.02 -19.95 10.25
N GLU A 126 -4.29 -19.87 10.62
CA GLU A 126 -5.42 -20.07 9.71
C GLU A 126 -5.39 -19.04 8.57
N LEU A 127 -5.15 -17.77 8.91
CA LEU A 127 -5.09 -16.69 7.93
C LEU A 127 -3.88 -16.84 7.01
N ILE A 128 -2.70 -17.19 7.56
CA ILE A 128 -1.50 -17.44 6.76
C ILE A 128 -1.75 -18.57 5.75
N GLN A 129 -2.35 -19.69 6.20
CA GLN A 129 -2.68 -20.80 5.32
C GLN A 129 -3.67 -20.40 4.22
N LYS A 130 -4.70 -19.61 4.54
CA LYS A 130 -5.64 -19.07 3.54
C LYS A 130 -4.96 -18.17 2.53
N LEU A 131 -4.05 -17.30 2.97
CA LEU A 131 -3.30 -16.39 2.10
C LEU A 131 -2.31 -17.15 1.21
N ALA A 132 -1.58 -18.13 1.76
CA ALA A 132 -0.67 -18.99 1.01
C ALA A 132 -1.41 -19.85 -0.02
N LYS A 133 -2.57 -20.41 0.34
CA LYS A 133 -3.45 -21.17 -0.58
C LYS A 133 -3.93 -20.31 -1.75
N ASN A 134 -4.12 -19.01 -1.54
CA ASN A 134 -4.49 -18.05 -2.57
C ASN A 134 -3.27 -17.41 -3.27
N SER A 135 -2.07 -17.98 -3.07
CA SER A 135 -0.83 -17.59 -3.74
C SER A 135 -0.46 -16.11 -3.57
N VAL A 136 -0.76 -15.54 -2.40
CA VAL A 136 -0.23 -14.22 -2.00
C VAL A 136 1.28 -14.32 -1.84
N ASP A 137 2.01 -13.39 -2.46
CA ASP A 137 3.47 -13.49 -2.55
C ASP A 137 4.17 -13.09 -1.24
N ALA A 138 3.67 -12.06 -0.55
CA ALA A 138 4.29 -11.56 0.66
C ALA A 138 3.34 -10.96 1.70
N ILE A 139 3.72 -11.11 2.97
CA ILE A 139 3.16 -10.41 4.13
C ILE A 139 4.29 -9.55 4.72
N ILE A 140 4.06 -8.24 4.75
CA ILE A 140 5.00 -7.24 5.26
C ILE A 140 4.40 -6.68 6.55
N ILE A 141 4.97 -7.11 7.68
CA ILE A 141 4.53 -6.73 9.00
C ILE A 141 5.32 -5.49 9.43
N THR A 142 4.61 -4.41 9.74
CA THR A 142 5.22 -3.25 10.40
C THR A 142 5.06 -3.40 11.91
N GLU A 143 6.18 -3.50 12.63
CA GLU A 143 6.15 -3.53 14.09
C GLU A 143 6.07 -2.10 14.64
N HIS A 144 4.91 -1.76 15.18
CA HIS A 144 4.62 -0.43 15.70
C HIS A 144 4.99 -0.27 17.19
N GLY A 145 5.24 -1.38 17.90
CA GLY A 145 5.80 -1.38 19.25
C GLY A 145 7.32 -1.22 19.28
N ASP A 146 7.90 -1.23 20.48
CA ASP A 146 9.36 -1.13 20.67
C ASP A 146 10.09 -2.48 20.59
N LYS A 147 9.34 -3.59 20.66
CA LYS A 147 9.87 -4.94 20.63
C LYS A 147 9.19 -5.75 19.54
N LEU A 148 9.97 -6.59 18.85
CA LEU A 148 9.41 -7.59 17.96
C LEU A 148 8.62 -8.62 18.77
N ARG A 149 7.41 -8.93 18.29
CA ARG A 149 6.55 -9.94 18.89
C ARG A 149 7.01 -11.35 18.52
N GLN A 150 7.37 -12.15 19.52
CA GLN A 150 7.93 -13.51 19.33
C GLN A 150 6.95 -14.43 18.58
N ASN A 151 5.66 -14.39 18.91
CA ASN A 151 4.65 -15.21 18.23
C ASN A 151 4.62 -14.95 16.71
N LEU A 152 4.86 -13.71 16.27
CA LEU A 152 4.94 -13.42 14.85
C LEU A 152 6.23 -13.99 14.26
N ILE A 153 7.39 -13.81 14.93
CA ILE A 153 8.66 -14.40 14.49
C ILE A 153 8.52 -15.92 14.32
N ASP A 154 7.85 -16.61 15.23
CA ASP A 154 7.61 -18.05 15.16
C ASP A 154 6.77 -18.41 13.92
N LEU A 155 5.71 -17.64 13.63
CA LEU A 155 4.91 -17.80 12.41
C LEU A 155 5.75 -17.61 11.14
N LYS A 156 6.64 -16.61 11.11
CA LYS A 156 7.57 -16.40 9.99
C LYS A 156 8.41 -17.64 9.71
N HIS A 157 9.01 -18.21 10.75
CA HIS A 157 9.85 -19.40 10.62
C HIS A 157 9.03 -20.62 10.20
N LYS A 158 7.86 -20.82 10.80
CA LYS A 158 6.97 -21.94 10.50
C LYS A 158 6.47 -21.96 9.05
N TYR A 159 6.19 -20.80 8.48
CA TYR A 159 5.59 -20.67 7.14
C TYR A 159 6.54 -20.17 6.05
N SER A 160 7.86 -20.11 6.31
CA SER A 160 8.86 -19.55 5.38
C SER A 160 8.89 -20.20 4.00
N ASN A 161 8.49 -21.47 3.90
CA ASN A 161 8.46 -22.23 2.65
C ASN A 161 7.14 -22.07 1.87
N GLN A 162 6.11 -21.47 2.48
CA GLN A 162 4.76 -21.35 1.90
C GLN A 162 4.47 -19.92 1.45
N ILE A 163 4.88 -18.93 2.24
CA ILE A 163 4.65 -17.52 1.95
C ILE A 163 5.76 -16.68 2.55
N LYS A 164 6.15 -15.62 1.85
CA LYS A 164 7.18 -14.73 2.36
C LYS A 164 6.61 -13.85 3.47
N ILE A 165 7.17 -13.92 4.67
CA ILE A 165 6.82 -13.03 5.78
C ILE A 165 8.04 -12.17 6.15
N THR A 166 7.88 -10.85 6.16
CA THR A 166 8.95 -9.88 6.46
C THR A 166 8.52 -8.95 7.59
N TYR A 167 9.50 -8.51 8.38
CA TYR A 167 9.30 -7.57 9.49
C TYR A 167 10.02 -6.28 9.18
N ARG A 168 9.37 -5.17 9.52
CA ARG A 168 9.96 -3.84 9.47
C ARG A 168 9.63 -3.11 10.78
N PRO A 169 10.62 -2.84 11.64
CA PRO A 169 10.38 -2.07 12.85
C PRO A 169 10.05 -0.61 12.52
N LYS A 170 9.28 0.06 13.38
CA LYS A 170 8.92 1.48 13.20
C LYS A 170 10.13 2.40 13.03
N THR A 171 11.27 2.04 13.64
CA THR A 171 12.52 2.80 13.61
C THR A 171 13.20 2.78 12.24
N GLU A 172 12.84 1.83 11.37
CA GLU A 172 13.32 1.75 9.99
C GLU A 172 12.34 2.40 8.99
N LEU A 173 11.24 2.99 9.47
CA LEU A 173 10.30 3.70 8.61
C LEU A 173 10.85 5.08 8.25
N GLU A 174 10.93 5.36 6.96
CA GLU A 174 10.89 6.74 6.49
C GLU A 174 9.46 7.24 6.69
N LEU A 175 9.27 8.04 7.75
CA LEU A 175 7.97 8.61 8.07
C LEU A 175 7.63 9.71 7.07
N MET A 176 6.35 9.91 6.80
CA MET A 176 5.86 11.03 5.99
C MET A 176 4.84 11.79 6.80
N ASN A 177 4.82 13.11 6.68
CA ASN A 177 3.86 13.97 7.39
C ASN A 177 2.43 13.87 6.81
N ARG A 178 2.23 12.96 5.85
CA ARG A 178 0.95 12.67 5.19
C ARG A 178 0.30 13.92 4.59
N GLY A 179 1.11 14.71 3.90
CA GLY A 179 0.62 15.94 3.26
C GLY A 179 0.24 17.04 4.27
N GLY A 180 0.73 16.94 5.50
CA GLY A 180 0.41 17.85 6.60
C GLY A 180 -0.69 17.35 7.55
N ALA A 181 -1.13 16.09 7.43
CA ALA A 181 -2.11 15.49 8.34
C ALA A 181 -1.51 15.01 9.68
N VAL A 182 -0.17 14.93 9.74
CA VAL A 182 0.59 14.55 10.94
C VAL A 182 1.81 15.46 11.05
N ASP A 183 2.06 16.02 12.23
CA ASP A 183 3.27 16.79 12.49
C ASP A 183 4.46 15.88 12.77
N LEU A 184 5.56 16.10 12.05
CA LEU A 184 6.83 15.41 12.25
C LEU A 184 7.89 16.44 12.71
N SER A 185 8.70 16.06 13.68
CA SER A 185 9.71 16.94 14.29
C SER A 185 10.89 17.24 13.36
N ASP A 186 11.31 16.25 12.55
CA ASP A 186 12.32 16.41 11.50
C ASP A 186 11.64 16.24 10.14
N TYR A 187 11.90 17.16 9.21
CA TYR A 187 11.29 17.11 7.89
C TYR A 187 12.29 17.47 6.78
N LYS A 188 12.22 16.71 5.70
CA LYS A 188 12.92 16.90 4.45
C LYS A 188 11.90 17.09 3.34
N ARG A 189 12.11 18.15 2.57
CA ARG A 189 11.26 18.47 1.43
C ARG A 189 11.71 17.70 0.19
N PHE A 190 10.77 17.05 -0.48
CA PHE A 190 11.04 16.42 -1.76
C PHE A 190 11.40 17.45 -2.83
N LYS A 191 12.50 17.22 -3.56
CA LYS A 191 12.83 18.01 -4.76
C LYS A 191 11.96 17.63 -5.96
N LYS A 192 11.55 16.36 -6.04
CA LYS A 192 10.70 15.77 -7.08
C LYS A 192 9.85 14.67 -6.44
N CYS A 193 8.69 14.36 -7.02
CA CYS A 193 7.87 13.23 -6.58
C CYS A 193 7.41 12.40 -7.78
N MET A 194 7.79 11.11 -7.76
CA MET A 194 7.44 10.14 -8.78
C MET A 194 6.13 9.41 -8.48
N TYR A 195 5.62 9.53 -7.25
CA TYR A 195 4.51 8.71 -6.76
C TYR A 195 3.27 8.77 -7.66
N PRO A 196 2.71 9.94 -8.02
CA PRO A 196 1.51 9.99 -8.86
C PRO A 196 1.72 9.35 -10.24
N SER A 197 2.97 9.22 -10.68
CA SER A 197 3.31 8.58 -11.95
C SER A 197 3.59 7.08 -11.86
N GLN A 198 3.91 6.56 -10.68
CA GLN A 198 4.31 5.17 -10.46
C GLN A 198 3.19 4.34 -9.84
N ALA A 199 2.31 4.98 -9.06
CA ALA A 199 1.24 4.32 -8.34
C ALA A 199 -0.15 4.85 -8.73
N LEU A 200 -1.09 3.94 -8.90
CA LEU A 200 -2.52 4.21 -8.92
C LEU A 200 -3.09 3.93 -7.53
N THR A 201 -3.66 4.93 -6.85
CA THR A 201 -4.23 4.77 -5.50
C THR A 201 -5.74 4.85 -5.56
N ILE A 202 -6.42 3.80 -5.08
CA ILE A 202 -7.86 3.65 -5.08
C ILE A 202 -8.32 3.56 -3.62
N ASN A 203 -9.17 4.48 -3.18
CA ASN A 203 -9.71 4.46 -1.82
C ASN A 203 -10.90 3.50 -1.69
N ALA A 204 -11.39 3.28 -0.46
CA ALA A 204 -12.49 2.35 -0.20
C ALA A 204 -13.84 2.73 -0.85
N LEU A 205 -13.96 3.96 -1.37
CA LEU A 205 -15.13 4.43 -2.14
C LEU A 205 -14.98 4.19 -3.64
N GLY A 206 -13.89 3.57 -4.10
CA GLY A 206 -13.63 3.35 -5.53
C GLY A 206 -13.12 4.59 -6.28
N LYS A 207 -12.72 5.64 -5.55
CA LYS A 207 -12.18 6.86 -6.16
C LYS A 207 -10.68 6.71 -6.38
N VAL A 208 -10.20 7.16 -7.54
CA VAL A 208 -8.76 7.31 -7.80
C VAL A 208 -8.31 8.62 -7.17
N VAL A 209 -7.50 8.53 -6.11
CA VAL A 209 -6.98 9.68 -5.36
C VAL A 209 -5.51 9.94 -5.69
N LEU A 210 -4.96 11.07 -5.23
CA LEU A 210 -3.62 11.52 -5.61
C LEU A 210 -2.49 10.54 -5.28
N CYS A 211 -2.42 10.10 -4.02
CA CYS A 211 -1.36 9.23 -3.54
C CYS A 211 -1.66 8.66 -2.14
N CYS A 212 -0.78 7.79 -1.62
CA CYS A 212 -0.90 7.32 -0.24
C CYS A 212 -0.84 8.41 0.84
N ASN A 213 -0.41 9.64 0.54
CA ASN A 213 -0.43 10.75 1.50
C ASN A 213 -1.77 11.50 1.54
N ASP A 214 -2.66 11.27 0.57
CA ASP A 214 -3.98 11.90 0.49
C ASP A 214 -5.00 11.16 1.38
N TYR A 215 -4.84 11.28 2.70
CA TYR A 215 -5.63 10.56 3.71
C TYR A 215 -7.14 10.74 3.55
N HIS A 216 -7.58 11.98 3.37
CA HIS A 216 -9.00 12.30 3.20
C HIS A 216 -9.52 11.98 1.80
N GLY A 217 -8.63 11.83 0.82
CA GLY A 217 -8.99 11.67 -0.58
C GLY A 217 -9.54 12.96 -1.17
N ASP A 218 -8.98 14.11 -0.78
CA ASP A 218 -9.45 15.43 -1.20
C ASP A 218 -9.14 15.71 -2.68
N TYR A 219 -8.17 14.97 -3.25
CA TYR A 219 -7.71 15.16 -4.62
C TYR A 219 -8.09 13.94 -5.47
N VAL A 220 -9.35 13.93 -5.92
CA VAL A 220 -9.94 12.87 -6.75
C VAL A 220 -9.73 13.13 -8.24
N PHE A 221 -9.29 12.10 -8.97
CA PHE A 221 -9.08 12.15 -10.42
C PHE A 221 -10.12 11.34 -11.22
N GLY A 222 -10.90 10.48 -10.56
CA GLY A 222 -12.01 9.77 -11.18
C GLY A 222 -12.71 8.79 -10.27
N ASP A 223 -13.82 8.23 -10.77
CA ASP A 223 -14.65 7.25 -10.06
C ASP A 223 -14.76 5.95 -10.87
N LEU A 224 -14.21 4.85 -10.31
CA LEU A 224 -14.20 3.55 -10.97
C LEU A 224 -15.57 2.86 -10.98
N GLN A 225 -16.59 3.43 -10.32
CA GLN A 225 -17.97 2.98 -10.46
C GLN A 225 -18.56 3.35 -11.83
N THR A 226 -18.07 4.43 -12.44
CA THR A 226 -18.62 4.98 -13.69
C THR A 226 -17.59 5.07 -14.82
N GLU A 227 -16.31 4.95 -14.51
CA GLU A 227 -15.22 5.13 -15.46
C GLU A 227 -14.26 3.92 -15.43
N THR A 228 -13.39 3.82 -16.44
CA THR A 228 -12.31 2.81 -16.48
C THR A 228 -11.01 3.37 -15.92
N ILE A 229 -10.12 2.49 -15.47
CA ILE A 229 -8.75 2.82 -15.02
C ILE A 229 -8.01 3.60 -16.11
N LEU A 230 -8.11 3.15 -17.36
CA LEU A 230 -7.39 3.74 -18.48
C LEU A 230 -7.88 5.16 -18.78
N ASP A 231 -9.20 5.38 -18.77
CA ASP A 231 -9.79 6.70 -18.99
C ASP A 231 -9.36 7.68 -17.90
N ILE A 232 -9.48 7.29 -16.63
CA ILE A 232 -9.08 8.11 -15.49
C ILE A 232 -7.59 8.46 -15.56
N TRP A 233 -6.73 7.47 -15.85
CA TRP A 233 -5.29 7.69 -15.93
C TRP A 233 -4.92 8.71 -17.02
N ASN A 234 -5.62 8.68 -18.15
CA ASN A 234 -5.37 9.53 -19.30
C ASN A 234 -5.99 10.92 -19.22
N LYS A 235 -6.87 11.20 -18.23
CA LYS A 235 -7.42 12.54 -18.01
C LYS A 235 -6.32 13.60 -17.94
N GLN A 236 -6.58 14.73 -18.60
CA GLN A 236 -5.63 15.84 -18.66
C GLN A 236 -5.29 16.37 -17.26
N SER A 237 -6.28 16.44 -16.36
CA SER A 237 -6.08 16.85 -14.96
C SER A 237 -5.07 15.97 -14.24
N PHE A 238 -5.20 14.65 -14.34
CA PHE A 238 -4.29 13.72 -13.67
C PHE A 238 -2.91 13.70 -14.36
N SER A 239 -2.88 13.62 -15.69
CA SER A 239 -1.65 13.66 -16.49
C SER A 239 -0.81 14.93 -16.21
N LYS A 240 -1.47 16.09 -16.05
CA LYS A 240 -0.81 17.35 -15.71
C LYS A 240 -0.11 17.25 -14.35
N ILE A 241 -0.80 16.78 -13.31
CA ILE A 241 -0.21 16.61 -11.97
C ILE A 241 0.97 15.65 -12.02
N ARG A 242 0.83 14.49 -12.68
CA ARG A 242 1.92 13.50 -12.86
C ARG A 242 3.16 14.11 -13.51
N LYS A 243 3.00 14.93 -14.55
CA LYS A 243 4.11 15.62 -15.23
C LYS A 243 4.75 16.71 -14.37
N GLN A 244 3.94 17.46 -13.61
CA GLN A 244 4.41 18.55 -12.76
C GLN A 244 5.24 18.04 -11.58
N THR A 245 4.75 17.06 -10.83
CA THR A 245 5.45 16.53 -9.64
C THR A 245 6.78 15.85 -10.00
N LYS A 246 6.85 15.19 -11.16
CA LYS A 246 8.10 14.64 -11.74
C LYS A 246 9.18 15.69 -11.95
N LYS A 247 8.79 16.92 -12.29
CA LYS A 247 9.69 18.06 -12.51
C LYS A 247 9.98 18.85 -11.23
N GLY A 248 9.43 18.45 -10.08
CA GLY A 248 9.54 19.20 -8.83
C GLY A 248 8.60 20.41 -8.76
N ASN A 249 7.64 20.50 -9.67
CA ASN A 249 6.64 21.55 -9.66
C ASN A 249 5.42 21.09 -8.85
N PHE A 250 5.29 21.59 -7.62
CA PHE A 250 4.23 21.19 -6.68
C PHE A 250 3.11 22.24 -6.62
N GLN A 251 2.03 22.01 -7.37
CA GLN A 251 0.92 22.95 -7.49
C GLN A 251 -0.20 22.72 -6.47
N LEU A 252 -0.47 21.47 -6.10
CA LEU A 252 -1.49 21.11 -5.11
C LEU A 252 -1.00 21.43 -3.69
N ASP A 253 -1.88 21.90 -2.82
CA ASP A 253 -1.49 22.32 -1.45
C ASP A 253 -0.99 21.15 -0.60
N ILE A 254 -1.62 19.97 -0.73
CA ILE A 254 -1.09 18.73 -0.14
C ILE A 254 0.34 18.45 -0.60
N CYS A 255 0.61 18.66 -1.89
CA CYS A 255 1.93 18.45 -2.44
C CYS A 255 2.91 19.47 -1.90
N LYS A 256 2.52 20.74 -1.66
CA LYS A 256 3.38 21.80 -1.10
C LYS A 256 3.78 21.53 0.35
N LYS A 257 2.90 20.90 1.12
CA LYS A 257 3.10 20.56 2.54
C LYS A 257 3.82 19.23 2.78
N CYS A 258 3.78 18.30 1.82
CA CYS A 258 4.30 16.92 1.99
C CYS A 258 5.81 16.82 2.31
N THR A 259 6.20 16.13 3.37
CA THR A 259 7.60 15.92 3.76
C THR A 259 7.83 14.48 4.25
N SER A 260 9.10 14.02 4.23
CA SER A 260 9.57 12.84 4.97
C SER A 260 10.66 13.16 5.97
#